data_AF-A0A139C8L6-F1
#
_entry.id   AF-A0A139C8L6-F1
#
_cell.length_a   1.000
_cell.length_b   1.000
_cell.length_c   1.000
_cell.angle_alpha   90.00
_cell.angle_beta   90.00
_cell.angle_gamma   90.00
#
_symmetry.space_group_name_H-M   'P 1'
#
loop_
_entity.id
_entity.type
_entity.pdbx_description
1 polymer ?
#
loop_
_entity_poly.entity_id
_entity_poly.type
_entity_poly.pdbx_seq_one_letter_code
_entity_poly.pdbx_strand_id
1 'polypeptide(L)'
;MRISKKQFISITFLLFWGIIALSMTTGLWKSKMQGIEIHQDELGTGAVKEKIKGWMKVKAIEKMFGVPINYVCNELDLPQNINQELSIKDLKNKYGFEMDELRKIVVKYNKQK
;
A
#
# COMPACT_ATOMS: atom_id res chain seq x y z
N MET A 1 13.52 52.66 21.00
CA MET A 1 12.45 51.90 21.70
C MET A 1 13.11 50.75 22.46
N ARG A 2 13.26 50.83 23.80
CA ARG A 2 13.93 49.80 24.61
C ARG A 2 12.89 48.74 25.01
N ILE A 3 12.90 47.60 24.32
CA ILE A 3 12.02 46.48 24.64
C ILE A 3 12.54 45.82 25.93
N SER A 4 11.68 45.70 26.94
CA SER A 4 12.04 45.04 28.19
C SER A 4 12.20 43.53 27.98
N LYS A 5 13.08 42.87 28.75
CA LYS A 5 13.32 41.42 28.62
C LYS A 5 12.03 40.58 28.69
N LYS A 6 11.05 41.02 29.50
CA LYS A 6 9.74 40.36 29.64
C LYS A 6 8.87 40.49 28.38
N GLN A 7 8.90 41.66 27.72
CA GLN A 7 8.20 41.88 26.46
C GLN A 7 8.84 41.11 25.31
N PHE A 8 10.17 41.02 25.29
CA PHE A 8 10.88 40.20 24.31
C PHE A 8 10.44 38.73 24.41
N ILE A 9 10.39 38.17 25.62
CA ILE A 9 9.93 36.80 25.84
C ILE A 9 8.49 36.60 25.36
N SER A 10 7.58 37.54 25.66
CA SER A 10 6.18 37.44 25.22
C SER A 10 6.02 37.53 23.70
N ILE A 11 6.78 38.41 23.05
CA ILE A 11 6.75 38.58 21.58
C ILE A 11 7.28 37.31 20.91
N THR A 12 8.38 36.75 21.40
CA THR A 12 8.94 35.52 20.83
C THR A 12 8.00 34.34 21.02
N PHE A 13 7.30 34.26 22.16
CA PHE A 13 6.31 33.20 22.40
C PHE A 13 5.11 33.31 21.45
N LEU A 14 4.60 34.54 21.24
CA LEU A 14 3.49 34.80 20.31
C LEU A 14 3.88 34.55 18.85
N LEU A 15 5.11 34.91 18.44
CA LEU A 15 5.61 34.60 17.11
C LEU A 15 5.77 33.09 16.90
N PHE A 16 6.31 32.39 17.89
CA PHE A 16 6.51 30.94 17.81
C PHE A 16 5.18 30.19 17.68
N TRP A 17 4.19 30.52 18.52
CA TRP A 17 2.86 29.91 18.45
C TRP A 17 2.07 30.33 17.20
N GLY A 18 2.23 31.57 16.74
CA GLY A 18 1.58 32.06 15.52
C GLY A 18 2.02 31.31 14.27
N ILE A 19 3.31 31.01 14.13
CA ILE A 19 3.85 30.25 12.98
C ILE A 19 3.36 28.79 12.99
N ILE A 20 3.28 28.16 14.17
CA ILE A 20 2.76 26.79 14.30
C ILE A 20 1.27 26.74 13.96
N ALA A 21 0.48 27.72 14.43
CA ALA A 21 -0.94 27.81 14.10
C ALA A 21 -1.18 27.98 12.59
N LEU A 22 -0.42 28.86 11.93
CA LEU A 22 -0.47 29.03 10.47
C LEU A 22 -0.11 27.72 9.74
N SER A 23 0.85 26.96 10.25
CA SER A 23 1.28 25.69 9.64
C SER A 23 0.21 24.58 9.70
N MET A 24 -0.66 24.56 10.72
CA MET A 24 -1.78 23.60 10.77
C MET A 24 -2.89 23.93 9.75
N THR A 25 -3.07 25.21 9.41
CA THR A 25 -4.15 25.65 8.50
C THR A 25 -3.85 25.46 7.02
N THR A 26 -2.57 25.38 6.63
CA THR A 26 -2.19 25.31 5.21
C THR A 26 -2.42 23.92 4.59
N GLY A 27 -2.80 22.90 5.36
CA GLY A 27 -3.21 21.59 4.84
C GLY A 27 -2.14 20.85 4.02
N LEU A 28 -0.92 21.39 3.94
CA LEU A 28 0.20 20.84 3.18
C LEU A 28 0.83 19.62 3.85
N TRP A 29 0.49 19.36 5.12
CA TRP A 29 0.79 18.12 5.82
C TRP A 29 -0.40 17.16 5.71
N LYS A 30 -0.78 16.82 4.47
CA LYS A 30 -1.46 15.56 4.21
C LYS A 30 -0.41 14.48 4.39
N SER A 31 -0.25 13.99 5.63
CA SER A 31 0.52 12.79 5.87
C SER A 31 -0.03 11.74 4.91
N LYS A 32 0.84 11.33 3.98
CA LYS A 32 0.63 10.20 3.09
C LYS A 32 0.62 8.95 4.00
N MET A 33 -0.41 8.81 4.85
CA MET A 33 -0.88 7.50 5.19
C MET A 33 -1.14 6.86 3.84
N GLN A 34 -0.24 5.98 3.41
CA GLN A 34 -0.46 5.05 2.31
C GLN A 34 -1.56 4.08 2.74
N GLY A 35 -2.75 4.60 3.08
CA GLY A 35 -3.97 3.99 2.65
C GLY A 35 -3.86 3.97 1.14
N ILE A 36 -3.69 2.78 0.61
CA ILE A 36 -3.67 2.53 -0.81
C ILE A 36 -5.02 3.06 -1.33
N GLU A 37 -5.06 4.30 -1.80
CA GLU A 37 -6.09 4.76 -2.72
C GLU A 37 -5.87 3.91 -3.97
N ILE A 38 -6.56 2.76 -4.00
CA ILE A 38 -6.75 2.00 -5.22
C ILE A 38 -7.59 2.93 -6.09
N HIS A 39 -6.92 3.80 -6.85
CA HIS A 39 -7.49 4.25 -8.11
C HIS A 39 -7.79 2.98 -8.88
N GLN A 40 -9.07 2.62 -8.90
CA GLN A 40 -9.59 1.36 -9.41
C GLN A 40 -9.36 1.23 -10.94
N ASP A 41 -8.90 2.32 -11.56
CA ASP A 41 -8.71 2.46 -13.01
C ASP A 41 -7.30 2.13 -13.53
N GLU A 42 -6.28 1.94 -12.68
CA GLU A 42 -4.91 1.67 -13.16
C GLU A 42 -4.25 0.45 -12.50
N LEU A 43 -4.94 -0.69 -12.51
CA LEU A 43 -4.36 -2.02 -12.28
C LEU A 43 -3.51 -2.46 -13.50
N GLY A 44 -2.58 -1.61 -13.92
CA GLY A 44 -1.57 -1.94 -14.91
C GLY A 44 -0.56 -2.95 -14.37
N THR A 45 0.08 -3.70 -15.26
CA THR A 45 1.10 -4.70 -14.93
C THR A 45 2.21 -4.15 -14.01
N GLY A 46 2.53 -2.85 -14.11
CA GLY A 46 3.49 -2.16 -13.24
C GLY A 46 3.03 -2.04 -11.78
N ALA A 47 1.79 -1.59 -11.54
CA ALA A 47 1.24 -1.42 -10.19
C ALA A 47 1.12 -2.76 -9.45
N VAL A 48 0.73 -3.84 -10.16
CA VAL A 48 0.66 -5.19 -9.57
C VAL A 48 2.05 -5.73 -9.25
N LYS A 49 3.05 -5.44 -10.10
CA LYS A 49 4.44 -5.87 -9.87
C LYS A 49 5.04 -5.25 -8.62
N GLU A 50 4.71 -3.99 -8.33
CA GLU A 50 5.16 -3.31 -7.12
C GLU A 50 4.43 -3.78 -5.88
N LYS A 51 3.12 -4.09 -5.99
CA LYS A 51 2.27 -4.46 -4.86
C LYS A 51 2.36 -5.93 -4.46
N ILE A 52 2.55 -6.88 -5.39
CA ILE A 52 2.69 -8.31 -5.06
C ILE A 52 4.14 -8.62 -4.64
N LYS A 53 4.35 -8.84 -3.34
CA LYS A 53 5.63 -9.26 -2.77
C LYS A 53 5.58 -10.73 -2.35
N GLY A 54 6.71 -11.44 -2.51
CA GLY A 54 6.79 -12.88 -2.18
C GLY A 54 6.57 -13.21 -0.71
N TRP A 55 6.82 -12.27 0.21
CA TRP A 55 6.56 -12.44 1.64
C TRP A 55 5.08 -12.29 2.02
N MET A 56 4.22 -11.89 1.08
CA MET A 56 2.78 -11.78 1.33
C MET A 56 2.15 -13.18 1.39
N LYS A 57 1.15 -13.31 2.27
CA LYS A 57 0.30 -14.50 2.34
C LYS A 57 -0.66 -14.54 1.16
N VAL A 58 -1.05 -15.74 0.72
CA VAL A 58 -2.03 -15.91 -0.36
C VAL A 58 -3.34 -15.20 -0.05
N LYS A 59 -3.83 -15.35 1.19
CA LYS A 59 -5.04 -14.69 1.68
C LYS A 59 -4.98 -13.16 1.57
N ALA A 60 -3.78 -12.57 1.69
CA ALA A 60 -3.61 -11.14 1.55
C ALA A 60 -3.85 -10.67 0.11
N ILE A 61 -3.52 -11.50 -0.89
CA ILE A 61 -3.73 -11.15 -2.30
C ILE A 61 -5.17 -11.28 -2.72
N GLU A 62 -5.87 -12.29 -2.25
CA GLU A 62 -7.32 -12.37 -2.41
C GLU A 62 -7.99 -11.11 -1.86
N LYS A 63 -7.59 -10.67 -0.65
CA LYS A 63 -8.14 -9.48 -0.01
C LYS A 63 -7.73 -8.17 -0.69
N MET A 64 -6.48 -8.03 -1.14
CA MET A 64 -5.97 -6.78 -1.74
C MET A 64 -6.36 -6.59 -3.20
N PHE A 65 -6.42 -7.68 -3.97
CA PHE A 65 -6.66 -7.62 -5.42
C PHE A 65 -8.04 -8.16 -5.81
N GLY A 66 -8.81 -8.70 -4.86
CA GLY A 66 -10.15 -9.24 -5.11
C GLY A 66 -10.15 -10.47 -6.02
N VAL A 67 -9.02 -11.15 -6.18
CA VAL A 67 -8.90 -12.32 -7.06
C VAL A 67 -9.09 -13.59 -6.23
N PRO A 68 -10.08 -14.45 -6.56
CA PRO A 68 -10.30 -15.69 -5.85
C PRO A 68 -9.08 -16.60 -5.92
N ILE A 69 -8.70 -17.20 -4.78
CA ILE A 69 -7.55 -18.12 -4.73
C ILE A 69 -7.77 -19.29 -5.68
N ASN A 70 -8.99 -19.80 -5.78
CA ASN A 70 -9.35 -20.89 -6.68
C ASN A 70 -9.05 -20.55 -8.16
N TYR A 71 -9.28 -19.30 -8.58
CA TYR A 71 -8.96 -18.85 -9.93
C TYR A 71 -7.45 -18.86 -10.18
N VAL A 72 -6.68 -18.32 -9.23
CA VAL A 72 -5.22 -18.32 -9.29
C VAL A 72 -4.66 -19.74 -9.28
N CYS A 73 -5.23 -20.64 -8.47
CA CYS A 73 -4.81 -22.03 -8.43
C CYS A 73 -5.06 -22.74 -9.75
N ASN A 74 -6.24 -22.56 -10.34
CA ASN A 74 -6.58 -23.18 -11.61
C ASN A 74 -5.66 -22.70 -12.74
N GLU A 75 -5.32 -21.40 -12.78
CA GLU A 75 -4.43 -20.86 -13.82
C GLU A 75 -2.95 -21.20 -13.59
N LEU A 76 -2.53 -21.47 -12.35
CA LEU A 76 -1.18 -21.93 -12.00
C LEU A 76 -1.07 -23.47 -11.89
N ASP A 77 -2.13 -24.20 -12.23
CA ASP A 77 -2.23 -25.66 -12.11
C ASP A 77 -1.87 -26.18 -10.69
N LEU A 78 -2.27 -25.40 -9.67
CA LEU A 78 -2.05 -25.71 -8.26
C LEU A 78 -3.22 -26.50 -7.68
N PRO A 79 -2.98 -27.39 -6.70
CA PRO A 79 -4.05 -28.06 -5.99
C PRO A 79 -4.93 -27.04 -5.24
N GLN A 80 -6.25 -27.18 -5.34
CA GLN A 80 -7.24 -26.25 -4.75
C GLN A 80 -7.21 -26.21 -3.22
N ASN A 81 -6.54 -27.16 -2.57
CA ASN A 81 -6.38 -27.23 -1.11
C ASN A 81 -5.03 -26.65 -0.64
N ILE A 82 -4.60 -25.53 -1.23
CA ILE A 82 -3.40 -24.84 -0.76
C ILE A 82 -3.69 -24.06 0.54
N ASN A 83 -2.74 -24.13 1.47
CA ASN A 83 -2.82 -23.38 2.72
C ASN A 83 -2.69 -21.87 2.43
N GLN A 84 -3.78 -21.13 2.66
CA GLN A 84 -3.89 -19.70 2.39
C GLN A 84 -3.02 -18.83 3.32
N GLU A 85 -2.52 -19.41 4.41
CA GLU A 85 -1.62 -18.74 5.36
C GLU A 85 -0.14 -18.80 4.95
N LEU A 86 0.20 -19.65 3.98
CA LEU A 86 1.56 -19.72 3.43
C LEU A 86 1.91 -18.43 2.70
N SER A 87 3.20 -18.09 2.74
CA SER A 87 3.71 -17.02 1.90
C SER A 87 3.76 -17.47 0.45
N ILE A 88 3.65 -16.52 -0.48
CA ILE A 88 3.78 -16.84 -1.91
C ILE A 88 5.15 -17.36 -2.23
N LYS A 89 6.19 -16.88 -1.56
CA LYS A 89 7.54 -17.39 -1.74
C LYS A 89 7.60 -18.89 -1.44
N ASP A 90 6.92 -19.35 -0.39
CA ASP A 90 6.88 -20.76 -0.03
C ASP A 90 6.10 -21.58 -1.07
N LEU A 91 4.98 -21.04 -1.55
CA LEU A 91 4.22 -21.62 -2.66
C LEU A 91 5.03 -21.70 -3.95
N LYS A 92 5.77 -20.63 -4.27
CA LYS A 92 6.69 -20.57 -5.40
C LYS A 92 7.72 -21.68 -5.30
N ASN A 93 8.35 -21.82 -4.13
CA ASN A 93 9.37 -22.84 -3.91
C ASN A 93 8.78 -24.26 -3.93
N LYS A 94 7.54 -24.43 -3.50
CA LYS A 94 6.88 -25.73 -3.41
C LYS A 94 6.36 -26.23 -4.76
N TYR A 95 5.85 -25.34 -5.60
CA TYR A 95 5.18 -25.70 -6.86
C TYR A 95 5.90 -25.20 -8.13
N GLY A 96 6.94 -24.38 -7.98
CA GLY A 96 7.83 -24.01 -9.08
C GLY A 96 7.30 -22.96 -10.07
N PHE A 97 6.17 -22.30 -9.80
CA PHE A 97 5.65 -21.25 -10.67
C PHE A 97 6.47 -19.95 -10.60
N GLU A 98 6.32 -19.06 -11.58
CA GLU A 98 6.99 -17.76 -11.55
C GLU A 98 6.14 -16.63 -10.98
N MET A 99 6.79 -15.71 -10.25
CA MET A 99 6.08 -14.56 -9.65
C MET A 99 5.44 -13.66 -10.72
N ASP A 100 6.05 -13.60 -11.90
CA ASP A 100 5.50 -12.83 -13.03
C ASP A 100 4.26 -13.48 -13.63
N GLU A 101 4.13 -14.82 -13.58
CA GLU A 101 2.92 -15.52 -14.01
C GLU A 101 1.76 -15.22 -13.06
N LEU A 102 2.00 -15.31 -11.74
CA LEU A 102 1.02 -14.93 -10.73
C LEU A 102 0.51 -13.49 -10.95
N ARG A 103 1.42 -12.54 -11.19
CA ARG A 103 1.06 -11.15 -11.47
C ARG A 103 0.22 -11.03 -12.75
N LYS A 104 0.58 -11.75 -13.82
CA LYS A 104 -0.18 -11.75 -15.07
C LYS A 104 -1.60 -12.28 -14.87
N ILE A 105 -1.78 -13.35 -14.09
CA ILE A 105 -3.10 -13.92 -13.78
C ILE A 105 -3.96 -12.92 -13.00
N VAL A 106 -3.37 -12.25 -12.00
CA VAL A 106 -4.08 -11.21 -11.23
C VAL A 106 -4.50 -10.02 -12.10
N VAL A 107 -3.64 -9.59 -13.03
CA VAL A 107 -3.97 -8.53 -14.00
C VAL A 107 -5.05 -9.00 -14.97
N LYS A 108 -4.95 -10.24 -15.47
CA LYS A 108 -5.91 -10.86 -16.40
C LYS A 108 -7.31 -10.89 -15.77
N TYR A 109 -7.42 -11.33 -14.53
CA TYR A 109 -8.70 -11.36 -13.80
C TYR A 109 -9.30 -9.96 -13.63
N ASN A 110 -8.49 -8.99 -13.21
CA ASN A 110 -8.97 -7.62 -13.01
C ASN A 110 -9.39 -6.91 -14.29
N LYS A 111 -8.83 -7.29 -15.45
CA LYS A 111 -9.27 -6.78 -16.77
C LYS A 111 -10.58 -7.39 -17.27
N GLN A 112 -10.95 -8.56 -16.77
CA GLN A 112 -12.15 -9.29 -17.17
C GLN A 112 -13.36 -8.98 -16.28
N LYS A 113 -13.12 -8.34 -15.14
CA LYS A 113 -14.14 -7.82 -14.24
C LYS A 113 -14.68 -6.49 -14.76
#